data_AF-A0A428S5I5-F1
#
_entry.id   AF-A0A428S5I5-F1
#
_cell.length_a   1.000
_cell.length_b   1.000
_cell.length_c   1.000
_cell.angle_alpha   90.00
_cell.angle_beta   90.00
_cell.angle_gamma   90.00
#
_symmetry.space_group_name_H-M   'P 1'
#
loop_
_entity.id
_entity.type
_entity.pdbx_description
1 polymer ?
#
loop_
_entity_poly.entity_id
_entity_poly.type
_entity_poly.pdbx_seq_one_letter_code
_entity_poly.pdbx_strand_id
1 'polypeptide(L)'
;MRVTALVLPGLAALASAAPSALNSMSRNARSLFTESMNWMDDYYDSEAGYLFDFSATSALNHDTRSSVWYALGLLARNKGDDAKEAEKIITNVIHAQYEDPKDEWYGTYQKEPEEPYVGSLHYPAKIYNSWDPNWRGFVGTTLIMAMEEYSAIISKSTQKLILQSLYNTTKGDEYRFGNTDNTKDNLYPAYSNPSIMRAFVSGWTGRRLHEKNMTTSGEKFNSGTYTGVSLFGLLLWSKYLPEDSVMTKAAPGMIEHTWEAIGQLWHPGMKNIAGPWDRSYGYDMNRYLSLMALWFWTLIGKENSSLINKASTGLHDS
;
A
#
# COMPACT_ATOMS: atom_id res chain seq x y z
N MET A 1 8.97 -10.16 -12.39
CA MET A 1 7.96 -10.62 -11.41
C MET A 1 7.60 -9.40 -10.57
N ARG A 2 6.42 -8.78 -10.73
CA ARG A 2 6.01 -7.65 -9.85
C ARG A 2 5.55 -8.25 -8.52
N VAL A 3 6.50 -8.57 -7.64
CA VAL A 3 6.29 -9.19 -6.31
C VAL A 3 5.87 -8.16 -5.27
N THR A 4 5.10 -7.17 -5.69
CA THR A 4 4.59 -6.13 -4.79
C THR A 4 3.23 -6.46 -4.19
N ALA A 5 2.85 -7.74 -4.29
CA ALA A 5 1.60 -8.28 -3.75
C ALA A 5 1.77 -8.98 -2.38
N LEU A 6 2.98 -9.06 -1.80
CA LEU A 6 3.27 -9.94 -0.65
C LEU A 6 2.84 -9.48 0.76
N VAL A 7 2.25 -8.28 0.97
CA VAL A 7 2.18 -7.74 2.35
C VAL A 7 0.82 -7.15 2.78
N LEU A 8 -0.21 -7.15 1.93
CA LEU A 8 -1.36 -6.26 2.11
C LEU A 8 -2.44 -6.56 3.21
N PRO A 9 -2.57 -7.73 3.88
CA PRO A 9 -3.70 -7.97 4.83
C PRO A 9 -3.32 -8.53 6.20
N GLY A 10 -2.03 -8.71 6.51
CA GLY A 10 -1.63 -8.64 7.92
C GLY A 10 -2.10 -7.32 8.55
N LEU A 11 -2.31 -6.30 7.70
CA LEU A 11 -2.75 -4.95 8.02
C LEU A 11 -4.24 -4.79 8.37
N ALA A 12 -5.14 -5.68 7.91
CA ALA A 12 -6.52 -5.67 8.40
C ALA A 12 -6.63 -6.13 9.86
N ALA A 13 -5.66 -6.92 10.29
CA ALA A 13 -5.53 -7.35 11.68
C ALA A 13 -4.89 -6.30 12.59
N LEU A 14 -4.23 -5.29 12.01
CA LEU A 14 -3.65 -4.16 12.73
C LEU A 14 -4.70 -3.10 13.10
N ALA A 15 -5.99 -3.42 12.90
CA ALA A 15 -7.07 -2.52 13.24
C ALA A 15 -7.37 -2.39 14.76
N SER A 16 -6.60 -3.04 15.64
CA SER A 16 -6.82 -3.02 17.08
C SER A 16 -5.64 -2.39 17.83
N ALA A 17 -5.88 -1.19 18.37
CA ALA A 17 -4.98 -0.48 19.26
C ALA A 17 -4.83 -1.20 20.61
N ALA A 18 -3.59 -1.57 20.97
CA ALA A 18 -3.06 -1.76 22.33
C ALA A 18 -1.62 -2.29 22.21
N PRO A 19 -0.80 -2.29 23.29
CA PRO A 19 0.62 -2.74 23.32
C PRO A 19 0.88 -4.21 22.93
N SER A 20 -0.13 -4.87 22.39
CA SER A 20 -0.04 -6.18 21.77
C SER A 20 -1.04 -6.26 20.62
N ALA A 21 -0.86 -5.46 19.56
CA ALA A 21 -1.67 -5.54 18.33
C ALA A 21 -1.80 -7.00 17.85
N LEU A 22 -0.75 -7.81 18.04
CA LEU A 22 -0.74 -9.26 17.84
C LEU A 22 -1.76 -10.04 18.68
N ASN A 23 -1.93 -9.73 19.96
CA ASN A 23 -2.79 -10.49 20.87
C ASN A 23 -4.28 -10.23 20.63
N SER A 24 -4.64 -9.07 20.07
CA SER A 24 -6.01 -8.75 19.69
C SER A 24 -6.40 -9.25 18.30
N MET A 25 -5.44 -9.70 17.48
CA MET A 25 -5.73 -10.33 16.19
C MET A 25 -6.46 -11.67 16.36
N SER A 26 -7.35 -11.97 15.41
CA SER A 26 -7.88 -13.33 15.22
C SER A 26 -6.73 -14.33 14.94
N ARG A 27 -6.97 -15.62 15.16
CA ARG A 27 -5.96 -16.66 14.91
C ARG A 27 -5.41 -16.60 13.49
N ASN A 28 -6.29 -16.46 12.50
CA ASN A 28 -5.91 -16.44 11.09
C ASN A 28 -5.11 -15.19 10.74
N ALA A 29 -5.55 -14.04 11.24
CA ALA A 29 -4.86 -12.77 11.11
C ALA A 29 -3.45 -12.80 11.73
N ARG A 30 -3.31 -13.35 12.93
CA ARG A 30 -2.03 -13.50 13.62
C ARG A 30 -1.08 -14.43 12.84
N SER A 31 -1.61 -15.52 12.30
CA SER A 31 -0.83 -16.46 11.47
C SER A 31 -0.33 -15.77 10.20
N LEU A 32 -1.19 -15.05 9.48
CA LEU A 32 -0.79 -14.27 8.30
C LEU A 32 0.31 -13.27 8.66
N PHE A 33 0.10 -12.46 9.71
CA PHE A 33 1.09 -11.48 10.15
C PHE A 33 2.44 -12.14 10.48
N THR A 34 2.41 -13.21 11.29
CA THR A 34 3.64 -13.87 11.76
C THR A 34 4.41 -14.49 10.59
N GLU A 35 3.71 -15.17 9.68
CA GLU A 35 4.35 -15.78 8.50
C GLU A 35 4.89 -14.72 7.54
N SER A 36 4.17 -13.62 7.31
CA SER A 36 4.65 -12.51 6.49
C SER A 36 5.88 -11.85 7.09
N MET A 37 5.90 -11.59 8.40
CA MET A 37 7.05 -10.97 9.07
C MET A 37 8.28 -11.87 9.03
N ASN A 38 8.13 -13.15 9.39
CA ASN A 38 9.25 -14.09 9.35
C ASN A 38 9.83 -14.21 7.93
N TRP A 39 8.98 -14.19 6.91
CA TRP A 39 9.44 -14.24 5.53
C TRP A 39 10.15 -12.95 5.10
N MET A 40 9.68 -11.77 5.52
CA MET A 40 10.35 -10.50 5.21
C MET A 40 11.66 -10.33 5.99
N ASP A 41 11.78 -10.89 7.20
CA ASP A 41 13.02 -10.88 7.98
C ASP A 41 14.19 -11.50 7.19
N ASP A 42 13.93 -12.53 6.38
CA ASP A 42 14.95 -13.20 5.53
C ASP A 42 15.49 -12.30 4.39
N TYR A 43 14.79 -11.21 4.06
CA TYR A 43 15.16 -10.28 2.98
C TYR A 43 15.62 -8.92 3.52
N TYR A 44 15.63 -8.72 4.84
CA TYR A 44 15.97 -7.44 5.42
C TYR A 44 17.48 -7.22 5.46
N ASP A 45 17.94 -6.21 4.72
CA ASP A 45 19.28 -5.65 4.86
C ASP A 45 19.25 -4.57 5.95
N SER A 46 19.65 -4.96 7.16
CA SER A 46 19.76 -4.04 8.29
C SER A 46 20.87 -2.98 8.12
N GLU A 47 21.85 -3.17 7.24
CA GLU A 47 22.88 -2.17 6.96
C GLU A 47 22.31 -1.06 6.06
N ALA A 48 21.64 -1.44 4.97
CA ALA A 48 20.97 -0.51 4.08
C ALA A 48 19.71 0.12 4.70
N GLY A 49 18.99 -0.62 5.53
CA GLY A 49 17.67 -0.23 6.04
C GLY A 49 16.57 -0.39 5.00
N TYR A 50 16.62 -1.49 4.23
CA TYR A 50 15.66 -1.84 3.19
C TYR A 50 15.51 -3.36 3.08
N LEU A 51 14.42 -3.81 2.48
CA LEU A 51 14.28 -5.18 2.00
C LEU A 51 14.92 -5.31 0.61
N PHE A 52 15.62 -6.41 0.37
CA PHE A 52 15.99 -6.82 -0.98
C PHE A 52 14.74 -7.13 -1.83
N ASP A 53 14.83 -6.88 -3.14
CA ASP A 53 13.78 -7.28 -4.06
C ASP A 53 13.58 -8.80 -4.04
N PHE A 54 12.35 -9.20 -3.74
CA PHE A 54 11.89 -10.59 -3.69
C PHE A 54 11.93 -11.31 -5.05
N SER A 55 12.07 -10.56 -6.15
CA SER A 55 11.90 -11.10 -7.50
C SER A 55 13.06 -11.95 -8.01
N ALA A 56 14.23 -11.85 -7.37
CA ALA A 56 15.50 -12.44 -7.80
C ALA A 56 15.90 -12.12 -9.27
N THR A 57 15.25 -11.13 -9.92
CA THR A 57 15.53 -10.78 -11.32
C THR A 57 16.67 -9.77 -11.48
N SER A 58 16.91 -8.95 -10.46
CA SER A 58 18.09 -8.11 -10.28
C SER A 58 18.78 -8.55 -9.00
N ALA A 59 20.00 -9.08 -9.10
CA ALA A 59 20.74 -9.47 -7.90
C ALA A 59 21.08 -8.22 -7.07
N LEU A 60 20.69 -8.23 -5.80
CA LEU A 60 21.09 -7.26 -4.76
C LEU A 60 20.46 -5.85 -4.82
N ASN A 61 19.38 -5.64 -5.58
CA ASN A 61 18.64 -4.37 -5.51
C ASN A 61 17.63 -4.39 -4.34
N HIS A 62 17.34 -3.22 -3.78
CA HIS A 62 16.37 -3.06 -2.71
C HIS A 62 15.01 -2.56 -3.23
N ASP A 63 13.90 -2.92 -2.56
CA ASP A 63 12.55 -2.44 -2.91
C ASP A 63 12.02 -1.46 -1.86
N THR A 64 11.77 -0.21 -2.27
CA THR A 64 11.30 0.84 -1.36
C THR A 64 9.88 0.57 -0.84
N ARG A 65 8.94 0.12 -1.67
CA ARG A 65 7.53 -0.01 -1.25
C ARG A 65 7.34 -1.09 -0.19
N SER A 66 7.89 -2.28 -0.44
CA SER A 66 7.84 -3.40 0.49
C SER A 66 8.58 -3.07 1.78
N SER A 67 9.68 -2.31 1.72
CA SER A 67 10.39 -1.84 2.91
C SER A 67 9.49 -1.00 3.83
N VAL A 68 8.70 -0.06 3.29
CA VAL A 68 7.78 0.74 4.13
C VAL A 68 6.70 -0.14 4.79
N TRP A 69 6.20 -1.15 4.09
CA TRP A 69 5.26 -2.11 4.69
C TRP A 69 5.90 -2.96 5.79
N TYR A 70 7.13 -3.39 5.58
CA TYR A 70 7.90 -4.09 6.60
C TYR A 70 8.15 -3.20 7.82
N ALA A 71 8.46 -1.91 7.64
CA ALA A 71 8.57 -0.96 8.74
C ALA A 71 7.28 -0.86 9.56
N LEU A 72 6.11 -0.85 8.92
CA LEU A 72 4.83 -0.90 9.63
C LEU A 72 4.63 -2.23 10.38
N GLY A 73 5.05 -3.34 9.78
CA GLY A 73 5.07 -4.66 10.42
C GLY A 73 6.00 -4.73 11.63
N LEU A 74 7.18 -4.12 11.56
CA LEU A 74 8.12 -3.97 12.66
C LEU A 74 7.50 -3.16 13.81
N LEU A 75 6.87 -2.01 13.53
CA LEU A 75 6.16 -1.21 14.54
C LEU A 75 5.03 -2.01 15.20
N ALA A 76 4.33 -2.83 14.43
CA ALA A 76 3.28 -3.71 14.93
C ALA A 76 3.81 -4.87 15.79
N ARG A 77 4.95 -5.45 15.40
CA ARG A 77 5.60 -6.55 16.13
C ARG A 77 6.24 -6.05 17.43
N ASN A 78 6.87 -4.88 17.37
CA ASN A 78 7.46 -4.12 18.47
C ASN A 78 8.33 -4.97 19.42
N LYS A 79 9.28 -5.74 18.87
CA LYS A 79 10.23 -6.55 19.66
C LYS A 79 11.66 -6.07 19.42
N GLY A 80 12.46 -6.02 20.48
CA GLY A 80 13.88 -5.67 20.37
C GLY A 80 14.08 -4.33 19.67
N ASP A 81 14.86 -4.33 18.59
CA ASP A 81 15.19 -3.15 17.79
C ASP A 81 14.15 -2.82 16.71
N ASP A 82 13.02 -3.53 16.63
CA ASP A 82 12.00 -3.36 15.57
C ASP A 82 11.60 -1.88 15.37
N ALA A 83 11.31 -1.14 16.44
CA ALA A 83 10.90 0.26 16.33
C ALA A 83 12.01 1.16 15.75
N LYS A 84 13.27 0.88 16.12
CA LYS A 84 14.44 1.61 15.62
C LYS A 84 14.69 1.31 14.14
N GLU A 85 14.61 0.04 13.75
CA GLU A 85 14.76 -0.37 12.35
C GLU A 85 13.60 0.15 11.48
N ALA A 86 12.38 0.18 12.01
CA ALA A 86 11.25 0.80 11.32
C ALA A 86 11.49 2.30 11.07
N GLU A 87 11.96 3.04 12.07
CA GLU A 87 12.30 4.46 11.88
C GLU A 87 13.43 4.66 10.86
N LYS A 88 14.45 3.79 10.87
CA LYS A 88 15.52 3.80 9.86
C LYS A 88 14.95 3.67 8.44
N ILE A 89 14.11 2.66 8.20
CA ILE A 89 13.48 2.45 6.89
C ILE A 89 12.63 3.66 6.50
N ILE A 90 11.77 4.14 7.39
CA ILE A 90 10.87 5.28 7.13
C ILE A 90 11.67 6.52 6.75
N THR A 91 12.71 6.84 7.50
CA THR A 91 13.54 8.03 7.24
C THR A 91 14.32 7.91 5.93
N ASN A 92 14.89 6.74 5.63
CA ASN A 92 15.56 6.49 4.36
C ASN A 92 14.62 6.68 3.17
N VAL A 93 13.42 6.09 3.22
CA VAL A 93 12.44 6.21 2.13
C VAL A 93 11.97 7.66 1.95
N ILE A 94 11.76 8.40 3.04
CA ILE A 94 11.37 9.81 2.94
C ILE A 94 12.50 10.66 2.35
N HIS A 95 13.75 10.42 2.71
CA HIS A 95 14.90 11.12 2.11
C HIS A 95 15.08 10.80 0.62
N ALA A 96 14.59 9.64 0.17
CA ALA A 96 14.54 9.22 -1.22
C ALA A 96 13.27 9.71 -1.97
N GLN A 97 12.43 10.54 -1.34
CA GLN A 97 11.29 11.16 -2.01
C GLN A 97 11.78 12.25 -2.99
N TYR A 98 11.15 12.34 -4.15
CA TYR A 98 11.47 13.39 -5.11
C TYR A 98 10.84 14.73 -4.70
N GLU A 99 11.66 15.78 -4.56
CA GLU A 99 11.23 17.06 -3.98
C GLU A 99 11.25 18.25 -4.94
N ASP A 100 11.69 18.11 -6.20
CA ASP A 100 11.64 19.23 -7.17
C ASP A 100 10.22 19.36 -7.74
N PRO A 101 9.48 20.46 -7.46
CA PRO A 101 8.12 20.67 -7.97
C PRO A 101 8.04 20.88 -9.49
N LYS A 102 9.18 20.98 -10.20
CA LYS A 102 9.18 21.03 -11.67
C LYS A 102 9.01 19.67 -12.32
N ASP A 103 9.25 18.60 -11.55
CA ASP A 103 9.26 17.24 -12.08
C ASP A 103 7.87 16.60 -12.02
N GLU A 104 7.52 15.83 -13.06
CA GLU A 104 6.24 15.08 -13.09
C GLU A 104 6.17 14.02 -11.96
N TRP A 105 7.33 13.56 -11.48
CA TRP A 105 7.46 12.60 -10.38
C TRP A 105 7.55 13.24 -9.00
N TYR A 106 7.38 14.57 -8.86
CA TYR A 106 7.36 15.26 -7.56
C TYR A 106 6.47 14.55 -6.52
N GLY A 107 6.97 14.39 -5.30
CA GLY A 107 6.29 13.73 -4.20
C GLY A 107 6.13 12.21 -4.33
N THR A 108 6.55 11.58 -5.43
CA THR A 108 6.72 10.12 -5.47
C THR A 108 8.06 9.72 -4.86
N TYR A 109 8.32 8.42 -4.74
CA TYR A 109 9.52 7.87 -4.11
C TYR A 109 10.37 7.14 -5.13
N GLN A 110 11.68 7.09 -4.89
CA GLN A 110 12.53 6.16 -5.61
C GLN A 110 12.00 4.72 -5.48
N LYS A 111 12.01 3.96 -6.57
CA LYS A 111 11.57 2.55 -6.54
C LYS A 111 12.58 1.68 -5.79
N GLU A 112 13.85 2.00 -5.99
CA GLU A 112 15.01 1.33 -5.44
C GLU A 112 15.98 2.45 -5.00
N PRO A 113 16.59 2.39 -3.81
CA PRO A 113 17.54 3.41 -3.37
C PRO A 113 18.79 3.49 -4.27
N GLU A 114 19.10 2.44 -5.03
CA GLU A 114 20.20 2.42 -5.99
C GLU A 114 19.89 3.12 -7.32
N GLU A 115 18.64 3.50 -7.59
CA GLU A 115 18.26 4.00 -8.91
C GLU A 115 18.84 5.40 -9.19
N PRO A 116 19.31 5.67 -10.42
CA PRO A 116 19.72 7.03 -10.79
C PRO A 116 18.54 8.00 -10.70
N TYR A 117 18.84 9.30 -10.62
CA TYR A 117 17.79 10.32 -10.65
C TYR A 117 16.99 10.25 -11.97
N VAL A 118 15.67 10.24 -11.85
CA VAL A 118 14.73 10.17 -12.99
C VAL A 118 14.89 11.40 -13.89
N GLY A 119 14.82 11.20 -15.20
CA GLY A 119 15.01 12.28 -16.17
C GLY A 119 16.48 12.58 -16.50
N SER A 120 17.43 11.87 -15.89
CA SER A 120 18.83 11.94 -16.29
C SER A 120 19.07 11.29 -17.66
N LEU A 121 20.22 11.61 -18.29
CA LEU A 121 20.59 11.09 -19.63
C LEU A 121 20.52 9.56 -19.73
N HIS A 122 20.86 8.86 -18.65
CA HIS A 122 20.91 7.40 -18.60
C HIS A 122 19.71 6.76 -17.90
N TYR A 123 18.80 7.56 -17.35
CA TYR A 123 17.57 7.10 -16.69
C TYR A 123 16.38 8.01 -17.08
N PRO A 124 15.96 7.97 -18.35
CA PRO A 124 14.94 8.89 -18.87
C PRO A 124 13.59 8.65 -18.20
N ALA A 125 12.83 9.74 -18.05
CA ALA A 125 11.52 9.69 -17.43
C ALA A 125 10.52 8.88 -18.29
N LYS A 126 10.04 7.80 -17.69
CA LYS A 126 9.03 6.90 -18.22
C LYS A 126 8.15 6.41 -17.08
N ILE A 127 6.89 6.87 -17.10
CA ILE A 127 5.86 6.51 -16.12
C ILE A 127 5.64 4.99 -16.10
N TYR A 128 5.43 4.42 -14.91
CA TYR A 128 5.35 2.98 -14.61
C TYR A 128 6.59 2.15 -14.93
N ASN A 129 7.71 2.81 -15.23
CA ASN A 129 9.00 2.17 -15.48
C ASN A 129 10.10 2.79 -14.61
N SER A 130 10.58 3.99 -14.96
CA SER A 130 11.61 4.72 -14.20
C SER A 130 11.05 5.40 -12.95
N TRP A 131 9.75 5.69 -12.93
CA TRP A 131 9.01 6.20 -11.77
C TRP A 131 7.57 5.70 -11.83
N ASP A 132 6.90 5.61 -10.69
CA ASP A 132 5.50 5.19 -10.62
C ASP A 132 4.71 6.12 -9.67
N PRO A 133 3.73 6.89 -10.16
CA PRO A 133 2.96 7.79 -9.32
C PRO A 133 2.05 7.08 -8.32
N ASN A 134 1.76 5.78 -8.50
CA ASN A 134 0.91 5.03 -7.57
C ASN A 134 1.61 4.79 -6.22
N TRP A 135 2.94 4.93 -6.18
CA TRP A 135 3.73 4.75 -4.95
C TRP A 135 3.41 5.80 -3.90
N ARG A 136 2.99 7.00 -4.33
CA ARG A 136 2.40 8.04 -3.45
C ARG A 136 1.30 7.46 -2.54
N GLY A 137 0.34 6.75 -3.14
CA GLY A 137 -0.76 6.12 -2.40
C GLY A 137 -0.30 4.98 -1.49
N PHE A 138 0.53 4.05 -2.01
CA PHE A 138 0.98 2.90 -1.22
C PHE A 138 1.87 3.28 -0.03
N VAL A 139 2.87 4.15 -0.25
CA VAL A 139 3.75 4.64 0.83
C VAL A 139 2.97 5.56 1.75
N GLY A 140 2.20 6.52 1.21
CA GLY A 140 1.44 7.48 1.99
C GLY A 140 0.41 6.84 2.93
N THR A 141 -0.38 5.87 2.45
CA THR A 141 -1.32 5.12 3.30
C THR A 141 -0.60 4.40 4.44
N THR A 142 0.55 3.79 4.16
CA THR A 142 1.35 3.06 5.15
C THR A 142 1.93 3.98 6.22
N LEU A 143 2.46 5.15 5.82
CA LEU A 143 2.95 6.15 6.76
C LEU A 143 1.84 6.73 7.64
N ILE A 144 0.63 6.91 7.09
CA ILE A 144 -0.55 7.31 7.88
C ILE A 144 -0.90 6.24 8.91
N MET A 145 -0.93 4.95 8.51
CA MET A 145 -1.16 3.87 9.46
C MET A 145 -0.11 3.83 10.57
N ALA A 146 1.16 4.06 10.24
CA ALA A 146 2.23 4.17 11.23
C ALA A 146 1.98 5.32 12.23
N MET A 147 1.52 6.48 11.73
CA MET A 147 1.18 7.64 12.56
C MET A 147 -0.04 7.40 13.45
N GLU A 148 -1.10 6.78 12.92
CA GLU A 148 -2.35 6.56 13.65
C GLU A 148 -2.19 5.47 14.72
N GLU A 149 -1.50 4.38 14.40
CA GLU A 149 -1.39 3.23 15.31
C GLU A 149 -0.17 3.28 16.22
N TYR A 150 0.94 3.87 15.76
CA TYR A 150 2.26 3.70 16.39
C TYR A 150 3.00 5.01 16.68
N SER A 151 2.35 6.17 16.58
CA SER A 151 2.99 7.46 16.88
C SER A 151 3.55 7.60 18.30
N ALA A 152 3.12 6.77 19.25
CA ALA A 152 3.69 6.75 20.59
C ALA A 152 5.11 6.18 20.65
N ILE A 153 5.49 5.32 19.69
CA ILE A 153 6.79 4.66 19.63
C ILE A 153 7.68 5.17 18.48
N ILE A 154 7.15 6.05 17.62
CA ILE A 154 7.92 6.75 16.58
C ILE A 154 8.43 8.08 17.13
N SER A 155 9.70 8.43 16.92
CA SER A 155 10.26 9.71 17.35
C SER A 155 9.52 10.92 16.77
N LYS A 156 9.51 12.04 17.50
CA LYS A 156 8.84 13.28 17.05
C LYS A 156 9.47 13.87 15.78
N SER A 157 10.77 13.68 15.59
CA SER A 157 11.47 14.05 14.35
C SER A 157 10.96 13.26 13.16
N THR A 158 10.85 11.93 13.29
CA THR A 158 10.33 11.06 12.22
C THR A 158 8.86 11.36 11.93
N GLN A 159 8.04 11.61 12.97
CA GLN A 159 6.65 12.05 12.78
C GLN A 159 6.56 13.34 11.94
N LYS A 160 7.46 14.32 12.16
CA LYS A 160 7.50 15.55 11.37
C LYS A 160 7.92 15.29 9.93
N LEU A 161 8.90 14.42 9.71
CA LEU A 161 9.32 14.00 8.36
C LEU A 161 8.17 13.31 7.61
N ILE A 162 7.43 12.43 8.28
CA ILE A 162 6.25 11.77 7.70
C ILE A 162 5.23 12.82 7.25
N LEU A 163 4.91 13.81 8.09
CA LEU A 163 3.94 14.85 7.73
C LEU A 163 4.38 15.68 6.51
N GLN A 164 5.67 16.05 6.44
CA GLN A 164 6.22 16.74 5.29
C GLN A 164 6.17 15.87 4.02
N SER A 165 6.49 14.58 4.15
CA SER A 165 6.43 13.65 3.03
C SER A 165 5.01 13.46 2.52
N LEU A 166 4.02 13.35 3.42
CA LEU A 166 2.60 13.25 3.07
C LEU A 166 2.06 14.52 2.40
N TYR A 167 2.57 15.70 2.78
CA TYR A 167 2.28 16.95 2.06
C TYR A 167 2.78 16.87 0.61
N ASN A 168 4.05 16.50 0.41
CA ASN A 168 4.65 16.35 -0.92
C ASN A 168 3.89 15.30 -1.75
N THR A 169 3.54 14.16 -1.15
CA THR A 169 2.72 13.10 -1.76
C THR A 169 1.37 13.65 -2.25
N THR A 170 0.67 14.39 -1.39
CA THR A 170 -0.63 14.99 -1.72
C THR A 170 -0.50 16.02 -2.84
N LYS A 171 0.57 16.83 -2.82
CA LYS A 171 0.84 17.80 -3.88
C LYS A 171 1.24 17.14 -5.20
N GLY A 172 2.08 16.11 -5.17
CA GLY A 172 2.46 15.33 -6.34
C GLY A 172 1.28 14.64 -7.00
N ASP A 173 0.26 14.27 -6.24
CA ASP A 173 -0.99 13.72 -6.80
C ASP A 173 -1.81 14.75 -7.61
N GLU A 174 -1.57 16.06 -7.47
CA GLU A 174 -2.13 17.09 -8.34
C GLU A 174 -1.56 17.00 -9.78
N TYR A 175 -0.45 16.29 -9.99
CA TYR A 175 0.30 16.19 -11.25
C TYR A 175 -0.18 14.99 -12.10
N ARG A 176 -1.27 14.33 -11.69
CA ARG A 176 -1.85 13.20 -12.42
C ARG A 176 -2.66 13.71 -13.61
N PHE A 177 -2.35 13.23 -14.81
CA PHE A 177 -2.90 13.71 -16.08
C PHE A 177 -3.99 12.83 -16.68
N GLY A 178 -4.39 11.72 -16.05
CA GLY A 178 -5.20 10.72 -16.75
C GLY A 178 -6.58 11.20 -17.22
N ASN A 179 -7.10 12.33 -16.73
CA ASN A 179 -8.30 12.98 -17.25
C ASN A 179 -8.06 14.10 -18.28
N THR A 180 -6.80 14.52 -18.50
CA THR A 180 -6.41 15.64 -19.35
C THR A 180 -5.50 15.24 -20.52
N ASP A 181 -4.65 14.23 -20.35
CA ASP A 181 -3.78 13.68 -21.39
C ASP A 181 -3.49 12.18 -21.13
N ASN A 182 -4.18 11.33 -21.89
CA ASN A 182 -4.05 9.87 -21.79
C ASN A 182 -2.72 9.31 -22.30
N THR A 183 -1.88 10.14 -22.92
CA THR A 183 -0.53 9.75 -23.35
C THR A 183 0.50 9.92 -22.23
N LYS A 184 0.15 10.68 -21.18
CA LYS A 184 1.04 11.00 -20.04
C LYS A 184 0.74 10.20 -18.78
N ASP A 185 -0.52 9.87 -18.52
CA ASP A 185 -0.94 9.14 -17.32
C ASP A 185 -2.22 8.34 -17.61
N ASN A 186 -2.41 7.25 -16.87
CA ASN A 186 -3.60 6.41 -16.96
C ASN A 186 -4.55 6.57 -15.77
N LEU A 187 -4.34 7.55 -14.87
CA LEU A 187 -5.26 7.82 -13.77
C LEU A 187 -6.54 8.50 -14.26
N TYR A 188 -7.45 7.70 -14.77
CA TYR A 188 -8.82 8.13 -14.98
C TYR A 188 -9.55 8.20 -13.63
N PRO A 189 -10.57 9.08 -13.48
CA PRO A 189 -11.45 9.07 -12.31
C PRO A 189 -12.11 7.71 -12.04
N ALA A 190 -12.19 6.81 -13.03
CA ALA A 190 -12.67 5.44 -12.87
C ALA A 190 -11.58 4.44 -12.39
N TYR A 191 -10.32 4.84 -12.31
CA TYR A 191 -9.21 3.94 -11.97
C TYR A 191 -9.01 3.89 -10.45
N SER A 192 -9.68 2.95 -9.76
CA SER A 192 -10.01 3.19 -8.36
C SER A 192 -8.92 2.98 -7.31
N ASN A 193 -7.96 2.08 -7.51
CA ASN A 193 -7.00 1.81 -6.43
C ASN A 193 -6.16 3.03 -6.05
N PRO A 194 -5.42 3.63 -7.02
CA PRO A 194 -4.59 4.78 -6.68
C PRO A 194 -5.48 5.96 -6.26
N SER A 195 -6.69 6.01 -6.81
CA SER A 195 -7.74 7.00 -6.59
C SER A 195 -8.33 6.97 -5.17
N ILE A 196 -8.72 5.81 -4.63
CA ILE A 196 -9.22 5.65 -3.25
C ILE A 196 -8.10 5.91 -2.23
N MET A 197 -6.89 5.41 -2.50
CA MET A 197 -5.73 5.69 -1.65
C MET A 197 -5.36 7.17 -1.67
N ARG A 198 -5.36 7.82 -2.84
CA ARG A 198 -5.14 9.27 -2.99
C ARG A 198 -6.17 10.06 -2.18
N ALA A 199 -7.44 9.72 -2.32
CA ALA A 199 -8.52 10.38 -1.58
C ALA A 199 -8.29 10.30 -0.07
N PHE A 200 -7.93 9.11 0.42
CA PHE A 200 -7.59 8.89 1.83
C PHE A 200 -6.39 9.75 2.25
N VAL A 201 -5.27 9.63 1.55
CA VAL A 201 -4.02 10.33 1.88
C VAL A 201 -4.23 11.84 1.87
N SER A 202 -4.88 12.38 0.84
CA SER A 202 -5.15 13.81 0.71
C SER A 202 -6.11 14.32 1.79
N GLY A 203 -7.19 13.58 2.06
CA GLY A 203 -8.18 13.95 3.06
C GLY A 203 -7.64 13.94 4.48
N TRP A 204 -6.88 12.90 4.83
CA TRP A 204 -6.21 12.76 6.13
C TRP A 204 -5.14 13.84 6.31
N THR A 205 -4.27 14.02 5.30
CA THR A 205 -3.15 14.98 5.36
C THR A 205 -3.67 16.40 5.44
N GLY A 206 -4.67 16.73 4.63
CA GLY A 206 -5.33 18.02 4.65
C GLY A 206 -5.89 18.37 6.02
N ARG A 207 -6.53 17.43 6.70
CA ARG A 207 -7.06 17.65 8.04
C ARG A 207 -5.95 17.81 9.06
N ARG A 208 -4.94 16.94 9.01
CA ARG A 208 -3.81 16.94 9.95
C ARG A 208 -2.97 18.22 9.86
N LEU A 209 -2.87 18.81 8.68
CA LEU A 209 -2.12 20.05 8.42
C LEU A 209 -3.01 21.30 8.35
N HIS A 210 -4.32 21.18 8.57
CA HIS A 210 -5.30 22.26 8.39
C HIS A 210 -5.31 22.88 6.97
N GLU A 211 -4.98 22.08 5.95
CA GLU A 211 -4.98 22.44 4.53
C GLU A 211 -6.35 22.15 3.89
N LYS A 212 -7.17 23.19 3.76
CA LYS A 212 -8.56 23.10 3.28
C LYS A 212 -8.68 22.52 1.86
N ASN A 213 -7.74 22.85 0.97
CA ASN A 213 -7.78 22.38 -0.42
C ASN A 213 -7.48 20.88 -0.51
N MET A 214 -6.49 20.39 0.24
CA MET A 214 -6.16 18.96 0.33
C MET A 214 -7.31 18.16 0.94
N THR A 215 -7.87 18.68 2.03
CA THR A 215 -9.08 18.18 2.71
C THR A 215 -10.22 17.98 1.70
N THR A 216 -10.54 19.04 0.95
CA THR A 216 -11.62 19.03 -0.04
C THR A 216 -11.32 18.08 -1.21
N SER A 217 -10.06 18.03 -1.67
CA SER A 217 -9.63 17.15 -2.76
C SER A 217 -9.80 15.68 -2.39
N GLY A 218 -9.54 15.30 -1.14
CA GLY A 218 -9.81 13.95 -0.66
C GLY A 218 -11.29 13.62 -0.62
N GLU A 219 -12.10 14.52 -0.06
CA GLU A 219 -13.53 14.24 0.22
C GLU A 219 -14.45 14.28 -0.99
N LYS A 220 -14.10 15.04 -2.03
CA LYS A 220 -14.89 15.10 -3.27
C LYS A 220 -14.58 13.95 -4.23
N PHE A 221 -13.72 13.03 -3.82
CA PHE A 221 -13.18 12.02 -4.70
C PHE A 221 -14.08 10.76 -4.69
N ASN A 222 -14.62 10.38 -5.86
CA ASN A 222 -15.54 9.25 -6.02
C ASN A 222 -15.06 8.31 -7.14
N SER A 223 -14.47 7.17 -6.79
CA SER A 223 -13.95 6.18 -7.76
C SER A 223 -14.06 4.77 -7.20
N GLY A 224 -14.45 3.79 -8.04
CA GLY A 224 -14.56 2.37 -7.67
C GLY A 224 -14.03 1.42 -8.75
N THR A 225 -13.41 0.30 -8.32
CA THR A 225 -12.89 -0.92 -9.02
C THR A 225 -11.41 -1.35 -8.81
N TYR A 226 -11.24 -2.66 -8.55
CA TYR A 226 -10.08 -3.45 -8.11
C TYR A 226 -10.13 -3.81 -6.61
N THR A 227 -10.85 -4.89 -6.37
CA THR A 227 -11.52 -5.24 -5.13
C THR A 227 -10.64 -5.31 -3.89
N GLY A 228 -9.48 -5.96 -3.95
CA GLY A 228 -8.64 -6.16 -2.76
C GLY A 228 -8.00 -4.86 -2.26
N VAL A 229 -7.59 -3.96 -3.16
CA VAL A 229 -7.05 -2.65 -2.78
C VAL A 229 -8.18 -1.66 -2.49
N SER A 230 -9.31 -1.74 -3.20
CA SER A 230 -10.51 -0.96 -2.87
C SER A 230 -10.98 -1.25 -1.45
N LEU A 231 -11.09 -2.53 -1.06
CA LEU A 231 -11.44 -2.91 0.31
C LEU A 231 -10.46 -2.37 1.34
N PHE A 232 -9.15 -2.43 1.05
CA PHE A 232 -8.13 -1.81 1.90
C PHE A 232 -8.39 -0.31 2.08
N GLY A 233 -8.49 0.45 0.99
CA GLY A 233 -8.71 1.89 1.05
C GLY A 233 -10.03 2.30 1.72
N LEU A 234 -11.12 1.56 1.47
CA LEU A 234 -12.42 1.80 2.12
C LEU A 234 -12.37 1.52 3.63
N LEU A 235 -11.66 0.49 4.07
CA LEU A 235 -11.45 0.24 5.50
C LEU A 235 -10.65 1.38 6.15
N LEU A 236 -9.66 1.94 5.44
CA LEU A 236 -8.94 3.12 5.92
C LEU A 236 -9.87 4.34 6.07
N TRP A 237 -10.76 4.56 5.10
CA TRP A 237 -11.77 5.63 5.19
C TRP A 237 -12.66 5.45 6.41
N SER A 238 -13.20 4.24 6.60
CA SER A 238 -14.10 3.96 7.71
C SER A 238 -13.44 4.08 9.08
N LYS A 239 -12.13 3.82 9.17
CA LYS A 239 -11.44 3.74 10.46
C LYS A 239 -10.74 5.05 10.86
N TYR A 240 -10.10 5.73 9.91
CA TYR A 240 -9.15 6.81 10.23
C TYR A 240 -9.62 8.20 9.82
N LEU A 241 -10.73 8.32 9.08
CA LEU A 241 -11.32 9.62 8.76
C LEU A 241 -12.37 10.03 9.80
N PRO A 242 -12.59 11.34 10.04
CA PRO A 242 -13.58 11.80 11.01
C PRO A 242 -15.01 11.35 10.70
N GLU A 243 -15.84 11.20 11.73
CA GLU A 243 -17.24 10.74 11.62
C GLU A 243 -18.11 11.62 10.70
N ASP A 244 -17.78 12.91 10.58
CA ASP A 244 -18.54 13.86 9.78
C ASP A 244 -18.20 13.81 8.28
N SER A 245 -17.08 13.19 7.90
CA SER A 245 -16.64 13.07 6.51
C SER A 245 -17.60 12.22 5.67
N VAL A 246 -17.84 12.67 4.43
CA VAL A 246 -18.65 11.91 3.45
C VAL A 246 -18.03 10.56 3.14
N MET A 247 -16.70 10.46 3.14
CA MET A 247 -15.97 9.21 2.91
C MET A 247 -16.23 8.19 4.02
N THR A 248 -16.16 8.62 5.29
CA THR A 248 -16.47 7.77 6.46
C THR A 248 -17.90 7.26 6.43
N LYS A 249 -18.85 8.13 6.05
CA LYS A 249 -20.28 7.77 5.95
C LYS A 249 -20.56 6.80 4.80
N ALA A 250 -19.85 6.93 3.67
CA ALA A 250 -20.02 6.07 2.50
C ALA A 250 -19.33 4.71 2.63
N ALA A 251 -18.20 4.66 3.34
CA ALA A 251 -17.34 3.48 3.39
C ALA A 251 -18.05 2.18 3.84
N PRO A 252 -18.88 2.13 4.91
CA PRO A 252 -19.54 0.90 5.33
C PRO A 252 -20.40 0.26 4.24
N GLY A 253 -21.25 1.04 3.56
CA GLY A 253 -22.10 0.53 2.48
C GLY A 253 -21.31 0.09 1.25
N MET A 254 -20.22 0.82 0.92
CA MET A 254 -19.33 0.40 -0.17
C MET A 254 -18.59 -0.90 0.15
N ILE A 255 -18.15 -1.09 1.41
CA ILE A 255 -17.50 -2.32 1.87
C ILE A 255 -18.49 -3.49 1.80
N GLU A 256 -19.70 -3.30 2.31
CA GLU A 256 -20.77 -4.31 2.32
C GLU A 256 -21.08 -4.79 0.90
N HIS A 257 -21.44 -3.90 -0.01
CA HIS A 257 -21.77 -4.26 -1.40
C HIS A 257 -20.59 -4.87 -2.16
N THR A 258 -19.36 -4.46 -1.82
CA THR A 258 -18.16 -5.07 -2.39
C THR A 258 -18.02 -6.53 -1.92
N TRP A 259 -18.25 -6.81 -0.64
CA TRP A 259 -18.23 -8.18 -0.11
C TRP A 259 -19.38 -9.04 -0.63
N GLU A 260 -20.57 -8.49 -0.80
CA GLU A 260 -21.69 -9.19 -1.44
C GLU A 260 -21.34 -9.63 -2.86
N ALA A 261 -20.77 -8.73 -3.67
CA ALA A 261 -20.34 -9.03 -5.04
C ALA A 261 -19.24 -10.10 -5.07
N ILE A 262 -18.26 -10.03 -4.17
CA ILE A 262 -17.23 -11.08 -4.04
C ILE A 262 -17.86 -12.42 -3.66
N GLY A 263 -18.78 -12.42 -2.70
CA GLY A 263 -19.45 -13.63 -2.24
C GLY A 263 -20.21 -14.35 -3.34
N GLN A 264 -20.83 -13.60 -4.26
CA GLN A 264 -21.51 -14.16 -5.44
C GLN A 264 -20.55 -14.80 -6.45
N LEU A 265 -19.31 -14.32 -6.52
CA LEU A 265 -18.31 -14.77 -7.49
C LEU A 265 -17.33 -15.81 -6.90
N TRP A 266 -17.25 -15.94 -5.58
CA TRP A 266 -16.33 -16.87 -4.92
C TRP A 266 -16.80 -18.32 -5.03
N HIS A 267 -15.93 -19.20 -5.55
CA HIS A 267 -16.16 -20.63 -5.57
C HIS A 267 -15.26 -21.35 -4.54
N PRO A 268 -15.80 -21.83 -3.39
CA PRO A 268 -14.99 -22.37 -2.30
C PRO A 268 -14.21 -23.63 -2.68
N GLY A 269 -14.76 -24.50 -3.55
CA GLY A 269 -14.06 -25.70 -4.02
C GLY A 269 -12.86 -25.42 -4.94
N MET A 270 -12.92 -24.35 -5.74
CA MET A 270 -11.82 -23.94 -6.63
C MET A 270 -10.87 -22.98 -5.93
N LYS A 271 -11.27 -22.45 -4.77
CA LYS A 271 -10.61 -21.35 -4.07
C LYS A 271 -10.30 -20.22 -5.06
N ASN A 272 -11.30 -19.79 -5.83
CA ASN A 272 -11.10 -18.75 -6.85
C ASN A 272 -12.34 -17.89 -7.03
N ILE A 273 -12.16 -16.68 -7.57
CA ILE A 273 -13.25 -15.76 -7.91
C ILE A 273 -13.55 -15.91 -9.41
N ALA A 274 -14.81 -16.17 -9.74
CA ALA A 274 -15.31 -16.20 -11.11
C ALA A 274 -15.25 -14.80 -11.75
N GLY A 275 -15.10 -14.74 -13.07
CA GLY A 275 -15.03 -13.48 -13.81
C GLY A 275 -16.25 -12.56 -13.63
N PRO A 276 -16.21 -11.33 -14.17
CA PRO A 276 -15.30 -10.90 -15.24
C PRO A 276 -13.88 -10.62 -14.74
N TRP A 277 -12.88 -11.07 -15.50
CA TRP A 277 -11.45 -10.91 -15.19
C TRP A 277 -10.84 -9.65 -15.81
N ASP A 278 -11.66 -8.62 -16.06
CA ASP A 278 -11.15 -7.35 -16.56
C ASP A 278 -10.18 -6.74 -15.54
N ARG A 279 -8.97 -6.39 -16.00
CA ARG A 279 -7.85 -5.90 -15.16
C ARG A 279 -7.40 -6.85 -14.05
N SER A 280 -7.55 -8.17 -14.20
CA SER A 280 -6.89 -9.15 -13.32
C SER A 280 -5.45 -9.42 -13.76
N TYR A 281 -4.55 -9.68 -12.81
CA TYR A 281 -3.17 -10.15 -13.12
C TYR A 281 -3.10 -11.64 -13.49
N GLY A 282 -4.23 -12.34 -13.44
CA GLY A 282 -4.34 -13.76 -13.72
C GLY A 282 -5.77 -14.28 -13.53
N TYR A 283 -6.03 -15.46 -14.08
CA TYR A 283 -7.35 -16.10 -14.03
C TYR A 283 -7.51 -17.07 -12.86
N ASP A 284 -6.39 -17.55 -12.32
CA ASP A 284 -6.35 -18.51 -11.23
C ASP A 284 -5.54 -17.95 -10.05
N MET A 285 -6.25 -17.47 -9.03
CA MET A 285 -5.62 -16.91 -7.83
C MET A 285 -4.77 -17.92 -7.06
N ASN A 286 -4.87 -19.22 -7.34
CA ASN A 286 -4.00 -20.24 -6.74
C ASN A 286 -2.59 -20.27 -7.36
N ARG A 287 -2.33 -19.51 -8.43
CA ARG A 287 -1.07 -19.55 -9.21
C ARG A 287 -0.19 -18.32 -9.06
N TYR A 288 -0.68 -17.31 -8.36
CA TYR A 288 0.07 -16.10 -8.04
C TYR A 288 -0.44 -15.56 -6.72
N LEU A 289 0.30 -14.65 -6.10
CA LEU A 289 -0.22 -14.00 -4.92
C LEU A 289 -1.21 -12.89 -5.29
N SER A 290 -2.46 -13.06 -4.85
CA SER A 290 -3.48 -12.03 -4.97
C SER A 290 -3.82 -11.43 -3.60
N LEU A 291 -4.14 -10.13 -3.58
CA LEU A 291 -4.60 -9.45 -2.35
C LEU A 291 -5.90 -10.03 -1.81
N MET A 292 -6.74 -10.56 -2.70
CA MET A 292 -7.97 -11.23 -2.30
C MET A 292 -7.74 -12.57 -1.60
N ALA A 293 -6.79 -13.39 -2.05
CA ALA A 293 -6.39 -14.62 -1.34
C ALA A 293 -6.00 -14.32 0.12
N LEU A 294 -5.38 -13.18 0.26
CA LEU A 294 -4.81 -12.61 1.44
C LEU A 294 -5.92 -12.08 2.39
N TRP A 295 -6.96 -11.42 1.87
CA TRP A 295 -8.21 -11.16 2.59
C TRP A 295 -8.97 -12.43 2.99
N PHE A 296 -9.03 -13.43 2.11
CA PHE A 296 -9.67 -14.71 2.43
C PHE A 296 -8.92 -15.46 3.53
N TRP A 297 -7.60 -15.37 3.60
CA TRP A 297 -6.86 -15.98 4.71
C TRP A 297 -7.37 -15.47 6.05
N THR A 298 -7.50 -14.15 6.23
CA THR A 298 -7.95 -13.59 7.52
C THR A 298 -9.37 -14.04 7.89
N LEU A 299 -10.26 -14.23 6.91
CA LEU A 299 -11.66 -14.60 7.11
C LEU A 299 -11.89 -16.12 7.24
N ILE A 300 -11.33 -16.92 6.34
CA ILE A 300 -11.64 -18.36 6.19
C ILE A 300 -10.43 -19.28 6.39
N GLY A 301 -9.26 -18.72 6.70
CA GLY A 301 -8.02 -19.46 7.00
C GLY A 301 -7.17 -19.76 5.77
N LYS A 302 -5.87 -19.99 5.99
CA LYS A 302 -4.86 -20.21 4.94
C LYS A 302 -5.21 -21.35 4.00
N GLU A 303 -5.62 -22.49 4.56
CA GLU A 303 -5.89 -23.69 3.76
C GLU A 303 -7.08 -23.53 2.83
N ASN A 304 -8.02 -22.64 3.18
CA ASN A 304 -9.21 -22.34 2.37
C ASN A 304 -9.04 -21.09 1.52
N SER A 305 -7.96 -20.34 1.72
CA SER A 305 -7.65 -19.18 0.91
C SER A 305 -6.97 -19.62 -0.38
N SER A 306 -7.11 -18.82 -1.43
CA SER A 306 -6.43 -19.03 -2.72
C SER A 306 -4.91 -18.83 -2.64
N LEU A 307 -4.31 -18.92 -1.45
CA LEU A 307 -2.89 -18.68 -1.29
C LEU A 307 -2.12 -19.79 -2.01
N ILE A 308 -1.23 -19.39 -2.90
CA ILE A 308 -0.37 -20.31 -3.65
C ILE A 308 0.51 -21.14 -2.70
N ASN A 309 0.52 -22.47 -2.90
CA ASN A 309 1.30 -23.40 -2.06
C ASN A 309 2.82 -23.31 -2.29
N LYS A 310 3.27 -22.83 -3.45
CA LYS A 310 4.67 -22.53 -3.81
C LYS A 310 4.72 -21.42 -4.85
N ALA A 311 5.43 -20.32 -4.61
CA ALA A 311 5.61 -19.25 -5.59
C ALA A 311 6.11 -19.81 -6.93
N SER A 312 5.27 -19.79 -7.97
CA SER A 312 5.66 -20.25 -9.31
C SER A 312 6.24 -19.07 -10.10
N THR A 313 7.39 -19.28 -10.72
CA THR A 313 8.18 -18.32 -11.52
C THR A 313 7.55 -17.98 -12.90
N GLY A 314 6.23 -18.07 -13.03
CA GLY A 314 5.53 -17.92 -14.30
C GLY A 314 5.08 -16.48 -14.59
N LEU A 315 5.82 -15.82 -15.49
CA LEU A 315 5.44 -14.59 -16.20
C LEU A 315 4.06 -14.70 -16.86
N HIS A 316 3.27 -13.63 -16.78
CA HIS A 316 2.40 -13.23 -17.89
C HIS A 316 2.44 -11.71 -18.05
N ASP A 317 3.06 -11.30 -19.16
CA ASP A 317 3.05 -9.94 -19.70
C ASP A 317 1.63 -9.61 -20.23
N SER A 318 1.09 -8.48 -19.77
CA SER A 318 0.25 -7.56 -20.54
C SER A 318 0.11 -6.24 -19.78
#